data_AF-A0A502E8Y2-F1
#
_entry.id   AF-A0A502E8Y2-F1
#
_cell.length_a   1.000
_cell.length_b   1.000
_cell.length_c   1.000
_cell.angle_alpha   90.00
_cell.angle_beta   90.00
_cell.angle_gamma   90.00
#
_symmetry.space_group_name_H-M   'P 1'
#
loop_
_entity.id
_entity.type
_entity.pdbx_description
1 polymer ?
#
loop_
_entity_poly.entity_id
_entity_poly.type
_entity_poly.pdbx_seq_one_letter_code
_entity_poly.pdbx_strand_id
1 'polypeptide(L)'
;MTRLSDRSQRAWLDFASSDRMTGPDGPLPQYCRAMQQVFAEYAEAGLPAVTIAPLRVAPFTAWCAEGGRQPDSPGARAEHAAYLANNADPGLIAWPPARNESCWCGSGCEYKNCCAAMTFGATQ
;
A
#
# COMPACT_ATOMS: atom_id res chain seq x y z
N MET A 1 9.23 18.19 -8.63
CA MET A 1 9.52 16.92 -7.95
C MET A 1 9.00 17.03 -6.53
N THR A 2 7.76 16.57 -6.28
CA THR A 2 7.08 16.79 -5.00
C THR A 2 7.46 15.66 -4.04
N ARG A 3 8.34 15.93 -3.07
CA ARG A 3 8.62 15.03 -1.96
C ARG A 3 7.32 14.71 -1.22
N LEU A 4 7.12 13.45 -0.84
CA LEU A 4 6.09 13.07 0.14
C LEU A 4 6.22 13.99 1.37
N SER A 5 5.10 14.55 1.82
CA SER A 5 5.12 15.48 2.95
C SER A 5 5.53 14.75 4.24
N ASP A 6 6.23 15.45 5.15
CA ASP A 6 6.65 14.91 6.46
C ASP A 6 5.46 14.31 7.26
N ARG A 7 4.29 14.93 7.12
CA ARG A 7 3.02 14.44 7.66
C ARG A 7 2.60 13.09 7.08
N SER A 8 2.75 12.92 5.77
CA SER A 8 2.43 11.66 5.07
C SER A 8 3.38 10.54 5.52
N GLN A 9 4.66 10.84 5.71
CA GLN A 9 5.65 9.89 6.19
C GLN A 9 5.35 9.43 7.62
N ARG A 10 4.96 10.36 8.50
CA ARG A 10 4.62 10.05 9.90
C ARG A 10 3.33 9.24 10.02
N ALA A 11 2.27 9.64 9.30
CA ALA A 11 1.01 8.89 9.28
C ALA A 11 1.20 7.45 8.77
N TRP A 12 2.09 7.27 7.80
CA TRP A 12 2.43 5.94 7.29
C TRP A 12 3.16 5.09 8.35
N LEU A 13 4.13 5.67 9.07
CA LEU A 13 4.86 4.96 10.13
C LEU A 13 3.93 4.50 11.26
N ASP A 14 3.04 5.39 11.71
CA ASP A 14 2.07 5.07 12.77
C ASP A 14 1.13 3.92 12.34
N PHE A 15 0.67 3.95 11.09
CA PHE A 15 -0.13 2.86 10.52
C PHE A 15 0.66 1.55 10.40
N ALA A 16 1.89 1.62 9.89
CA ALA A 16 2.76 0.48 9.66
C ALA A 16 3.22 -0.21 10.96
N SER A 17 3.21 0.52 12.07
CA SER A 17 3.52 0.00 13.39
C SER A 17 2.28 -0.48 14.16
N SER A 18 1.07 -0.39 13.59
CA SER A 18 -0.18 -0.75 14.27
C SER A 18 -0.53 -2.24 14.15
N ASP A 19 -1.39 -2.71 15.05
CA ASP A 19 -1.95 -4.08 15.05
C ASP A 19 -2.80 -4.40 13.80
N ARG A 20 -3.13 -3.39 12.97
CA ARG A 20 -3.74 -3.63 11.64
C ARG A 20 -2.74 -4.26 10.66
N MET A 21 -1.44 -4.16 10.94
CA MET A 21 -0.36 -4.65 10.09
C MET A 21 0.20 -6.03 10.52
N THR A 22 -0.21 -6.61 11.66
CA THR A 22 0.19 -7.98 12.03
C THR A 22 -0.31 -8.96 10.97
N GLY A 23 0.49 -9.69 10.20
CA GLY A 23 1.93 -9.80 9.95
C GLY A 23 2.07 -10.62 8.64
N PRO A 24 3.27 -11.09 8.25
CA PRO A 24 3.47 -11.92 7.04
C PRO A 24 2.69 -13.26 7.04
N ASP A 25 2.09 -13.63 8.16
CA ASP A 25 1.39 -14.90 8.38
C ASP A 25 -0.16 -14.77 8.43
N GLY A 26 -0.70 -13.56 8.28
CA GLY A 26 -2.13 -13.39 8.00
C GLY A 26 -2.41 -13.69 6.53
N PRO A 27 -3.55 -14.30 6.15
CA PRO A 27 -3.79 -14.52 4.74
C PRO A 27 -3.86 -13.16 4.04
N LEU A 28 -3.09 -13.00 2.95
CA LEU A 28 -3.02 -11.79 2.12
C LEU A 28 -4.40 -11.10 1.89
N PRO A 29 -5.52 -11.85 1.72
CA PRO A 29 -6.85 -11.26 1.66
C PRO A 29 -7.28 -10.39 2.87
N GLN A 30 -6.95 -10.76 4.11
CA GLN A 30 -7.33 -9.99 5.31
C GLN A 30 -6.57 -8.66 5.36
N TYR A 31 -5.27 -8.69 5.10
CA TYR A 31 -4.45 -7.48 5.00
C TYR A 31 -4.99 -6.53 3.92
N CYS A 32 -5.26 -7.05 2.73
CA CYS A 32 -5.79 -6.22 1.65
C CYS A 32 -7.19 -5.65 1.95
N ARG A 33 -8.02 -6.37 2.70
CA ARG A 33 -9.31 -5.83 3.18
C ARG A 33 -9.12 -4.68 4.16
N ALA A 34 -8.27 -4.85 5.17
CA ALA A 34 -8.00 -3.80 6.15
C ALA A 34 -7.44 -2.53 5.48
N MET A 35 -6.48 -2.70 4.57
CA MET A 35 -5.92 -1.60 3.78
C MET A 35 -6.97 -0.92 2.89
N GLN A 36 -7.86 -1.68 2.24
CA GLN A 36 -8.94 -1.10 1.43
C GLN A 36 -9.82 -0.16 2.27
N GLN A 37 -10.15 -0.54 3.51
CA GLN A 37 -10.95 0.29 4.41
C GLN A 37 -10.20 1.56 4.80
N VAL A 38 -8.92 1.46 5.16
CA VAL A 38 -8.08 2.60 5.50
C VAL A 38 -7.96 3.59 4.34
N PHE A 39 -7.80 3.10 3.11
CA PHE A 39 -7.74 3.96 1.93
C PHE A 39 -9.06 4.67 1.65
N ALA A 40 -10.19 3.97 1.83
CA ALA A 40 -11.51 4.58 1.73
C ALA A 40 -11.72 5.67 2.79
N GLU A 41 -11.39 5.39 4.05
CA GLU A 41 -11.43 6.38 5.13
C GLU A 41 -10.59 7.62 4.80
N TYR A 42 -9.40 7.44 4.22
CA TYR A 42 -8.54 8.55 3.79
C TYR A 42 -9.15 9.37 2.66
N ALA A 43 -9.76 8.72 1.66
CA ALA A 43 -10.42 9.43 0.57
C ALA A 43 -11.64 10.22 1.05
N GLU A 44 -12.47 9.65 1.93
CA GLU A 44 -13.60 10.35 2.55
C GLU A 44 -13.13 11.53 3.42
N ALA A 45 -11.99 11.38 4.10
CA ALA A 45 -11.36 12.47 4.85
C ALA A 45 -10.69 13.55 3.98
N GLY A 46 -10.77 13.43 2.65
CA GLY A 46 -10.20 14.41 1.70
C GLY A 46 -8.67 14.41 1.64
N LEU A 47 -8.01 13.32 2.03
CA LEU A 47 -6.57 13.19 1.85
C LEU A 47 -6.23 13.13 0.35
N PRO A 48 -5.11 13.74 -0.06
CA PRO A 48 -4.68 13.73 -1.46
C PRO A 48 -4.42 12.29 -1.93
N ALA A 49 -4.54 12.11 -3.26
CA ALA A 49 -4.52 10.82 -3.95
C ALA A 49 -3.56 9.79 -3.33
N VAL A 50 -4.12 8.62 -2.98
CA VAL A 50 -3.37 7.49 -2.44
C VAL A 50 -2.65 6.78 -3.57
N THR A 51 -1.37 6.48 -3.37
CA THR A 51 -0.59 5.64 -4.28
C THR A 51 -0.08 4.41 -3.53
N ILE A 52 -0.27 3.25 -4.14
CA ILE A 52 0.18 1.96 -3.61
C ILE A 52 1.48 1.61 -4.30
N ALA A 53 2.50 1.29 -3.51
CA ALA A 53 3.80 0.79 -4.00
C ALA A 53 3.89 -0.72 -3.78
N PRO A 54 3.67 -1.55 -4.81
CA PRO A 54 3.73 -3.00 -4.67
C PRO A 54 5.16 -3.45 -4.36
N LEU A 55 5.35 -4.08 -3.20
CA LEU A 55 6.66 -4.61 -2.85
C LEU A 55 6.91 -5.93 -3.59
N ARG A 56 8.06 -6.02 -4.28
CA ARG A 56 8.57 -7.27 -4.86
C ARG A 56 9.72 -7.75 -3.99
N VAL A 57 9.62 -8.97 -3.46
CA VAL A 57 10.56 -9.48 -2.45
C VAL A 57 12.01 -9.42 -2.93
N ALA A 58 12.32 -10.02 -4.09
CA ALA A 58 13.71 -10.07 -4.56
C ALA A 58 14.35 -8.69 -4.83
N PRO A 59 13.72 -7.76 -5.58
CA PRO A 59 14.22 -6.39 -5.73
C PRO A 59 14.36 -5.64 -4.41
N PHE A 60 13.38 -5.78 -3.51
CA PHE A 60 13.42 -5.13 -2.20
C PHE A 60 14.57 -5.65 -1.33
N THR A 61 14.77 -6.97 -1.29
CA THR A 61 15.87 -7.57 -0.51
C THR A 61 17.24 -7.17 -1.05
N ALA A 62 17.39 -7.03 -2.38
CA ALA A 62 18.62 -6.55 -2.99
C ALA A 62 18.89 -5.08 -2.61
N TRP A 63 17.88 -4.22 -2.74
CA TRP A 63 17.96 -2.82 -2.34
C TRP A 63 18.28 -2.64 -0.85
N CYS A 64 17.70 -3.49 0.02
CA CYS A 64 18.04 -3.53 1.44
C CYS A 64 19.50 -3.90 1.68
N ALA A 65 20.01 -4.93 1.01
CA ALA A 65 21.40 -5.38 1.14
C ALA A 65 22.39 -4.30 0.68
N GLU A 66 22.12 -3.65 -0.46
CA GLU A 66 22.93 -2.53 -0.97
C GLU A 66 22.95 -1.34 -0.02
N GLY A 67 21.82 -1.06 0.65
CA GLY A 67 21.66 0.06 1.58
C GLY A 67 21.97 -0.23 3.05
N GLY A 68 22.37 -1.46 3.40
CA GLY A 68 22.59 -1.88 4.80
C GLY A 68 21.32 -1.84 5.67
N ARG A 69 20.14 -2.05 5.09
CA ARG A 69 18.84 -2.03 5.77
C ARG A 69 18.35 -3.44 6.08
N GLN A 70 17.59 -3.57 7.17
CA GLN A 70 16.93 -4.85 7.53
C GLN A 70 15.58 -4.98 6.81
N PRO A 71 15.35 -6.01 5.97
CA PRO A 71 14.12 -6.16 5.18
C PRO A 71 12.83 -6.33 6.00
N ASP A 72 12.93 -6.90 7.20
CA ASP A 72 11.80 -7.10 8.11
C ASP A 72 11.37 -5.81 8.83
N SER A 73 12.23 -4.79 8.83
CA SER A 73 11.94 -3.48 9.43
C SER A 73 10.78 -2.77 8.73
N PRO A 74 9.76 -2.31 9.47
CA PRO A 74 8.73 -1.41 8.94
C PRO A 74 9.34 -0.15 8.30
N GLY A 75 10.42 0.39 8.87
CA GLY A 75 11.12 1.56 8.33
C GLY A 75 11.72 1.29 6.95
N ALA A 76 12.32 0.12 6.73
CA ALA A 76 12.87 -0.25 5.42
C ALA A 76 11.76 -0.32 4.35
N ARG A 77 10.58 -0.84 4.70
CA ARG A 77 9.41 -0.84 3.79
C ARG A 77 8.92 0.59 3.48
N ALA A 78 8.92 1.48 4.48
CA ALA A 78 8.56 2.90 4.34
C ALA A 78 9.45 3.59 3.32
N GLU A 79 10.75 3.47 3.56
CA GLU A 79 11.78 4.12 2.78
C GLU A 79 11.78 3.59 1.35
N HIS A 80 11.57 2.29 1.17
CA HIS A 80 11.46 1.71 -0.16
C HIS A 80 10.22 2.21 -0.91
N ALA A 81 9.05 2.28 -0.25
CA ALA A 81 7.85 2.85 -0.87
C ALA A 81 8.06 4.32 -1.29
N ALA A 82 8.71 5.12 -0.43
CA ALA A 82 9.09 6.50 -0.76
C ALA A 82 10.12 6.57 -1.90
N TYR A 83 11.09 5.65 -1.94
CA TYR A 83 12.06 5.53 -3.02
C TYR A 83 11.36 5.26 -4.37
N LEU A 84 10.43 4.29 -4.42
CA LEU A 84 9.67 3.99 -5.63
C LEU A 84 8.85 5.20 -6.10
N ALA A 85 8.16 5.87 -5.16
CA ALA A 85 7.37 7.08 -5.44
C ALA A 85 8.24 8.23 -5.99
N ASN A 86 9.38 8.51 -5.36
CA ASN A 86 10.28 9.59 -5.78
C ASN A 86 10.92 9.35 -7.16
N ASN A 87 11.09 8.09 -7.55
CA ASN A 87 11.63 7.70 -8.86
C ASN A 87 10.54 7.47 -9.91
N ALA A 88 9.26 7.72 -9.58
CA ALA A 88 8.13 7.48 -10.46
C ALA A 88 8.14 6.05 -11.05
N ASP A 89 8.37 5.05 -10.19
CA ASP A 89 8.39 3.66 -10.61
C ASP A 89 7.10 3.29 -11.37
N PRO A 90 7.20 2.64 -12.56
CA PRO A 90 6.04 2.34 -13.38
C PRO A 90 5.11 1.28 -12.74
N GLY A 91 5.55 0.59 -11.70
CA GLY A 91 4.75 -0.36 -10.93
C GLY A 91 3.90 0.29 -9.83
N LEU A 92 3.97 1.61 -9.63
CA LEU A 92 3.07 2.32 -8.71
C LEU A 92 1.63 2.26 -9.20
N ILE A 93 0.70 2.04 -8.28
CA ILE A 93 -0.72 1.93 -8.57
C ILE A 93 -1.44 3.11 -7.94
N ALA A 94 -2.10 3.92 -8.77
CA ALA A 94 -3.01 4.95 -8.27
C ALA A 94 -4.23 4.28 -7.62
N TRP A 95 -4.61 4.74 -6.44
CA TRP A 95 -5.79 4.26 -5.75
C TRP A 95 -6.87 5.35 -5.68
N PRO A 96 -8.14 5.03 -6.00
CA PRO A 96 -8.61 3.72 -6.44
C PRO A 96 -8.21 3.40 -7.89
N PRO A 97 -7.88 2.13 -8.21
CA PRO A 97 -7.75 1.70 -9.60
C PRO A 97 -9.05 1.92 -10.38
N ALA A 98 -8.97 1.99 -11.70
CA ALA A 98 -10.17 2.05 -12.51
C ALA A 98 -11.00 0.76 -12.36
N ARG A 99 -12.32 0.87 -12.55
CA ARG A 99 -13.29 -0.20 -12.28
C ARG A 99 -12.93 -1.56 -12.92
N ASN A 100 -12.38 -1.55 -14.13
CA ASN A 100 -12.00 -2.75 -14.88
C ASN A 100 -10.48 -3.04 -14.87
N GLU A 101 -9.68 -2.25 -14.18
CA GLU A 101 -8.25 -2.54 -14.02
C GLU A 101 -8.02 -3.67 -13.03
N SER A 102 -6.84 -4.30 -13.11
CA SER A 102 -6.41 -5.30 -12.13
C SER A 102 -6.46 -4.73 -10.71
N CYS A 103 -6.99 -5.53 -9.79
CA CYS A 103 -7.06 -5.13 -8.40
C CYS A 103 -5.65 -4.94 -7.80
N TRP A 104 -5.48 -3.85 -7.06
CA TRP A 104 -4.23 -3.48 -6.41
C TRP A 104 -3.71 -4.54 -5.42
N CYS A 105 -4.57 -5.43 -4.92
CA CYS A 105 -4.19 -6.51 -4.01
C CYS A 105 -3.38 -7.62 -4.69
N GLY A 106 -3.25 -7.61 -6.03
CA GLY A 106 -2.50 -8.60 -6.78
C GLY A 106 -3.24 -9.91 -7.06
N SER A 107 -4.57 -9.96 -6.83
CA SER A 107 -5.39 -11.15 -7.10
C SER A 107 -5.53 -11.51 -8.58
N GLY A 108 -5.24 -10.58 -9.49
CA GLY A 108 -5.49 -10.72 -10.93
C GLY A 108 -6.96 -10.52 -11.34
N CYS A 109 -7.88 -10.35 -10.39
CA CYS A 109 -9.27 -10.01 -10.69
C CYS A 109 -9.43 -8.51 -11.02
N GLU A 110 -10.47 -8.17 -11.78
CA GLU A 110 -10.87 -6.76 -11.96
C GLU A 110 -11.22 -6.11 -10.61
N TYR A 111 -10.81 -4.86 -10.40
CA TYR A 111 -10.97 -4.13 -9.14
C TYR A 111 -12.42 -4.09 -8.64
N LYS A 112 -13.39 -3.85 -9.54
CA LYS A 112 -14.83 -3.85 -9.23
C LYS A 112 -15.35 -5.14 -8.62
N ASN A 113 -14.74 -6.27 -8.97
CA ASN A 113 -15.15 -7.61 -8.53
C ASN A 113 -14.28 -8.11 -7.37
N CYS A 114 -13.36 -7.28 -6.88
CA CYS A 114 -12.40 -7.64 -5.84
C CYS A 114 -12.49 -6.66 -4.66
N CYS A 115 -11.45 -5.87 -4.38
CA CYS A 115 -11.41 -4.98 -3.23
C CYS A 115 -12.49 -3.89 -3.24
N ALA A 116 -12.93 -3.43 -4.41
CA ALA A 116 -14.03 -2.47 -4.48
C ALA A 116 -15.35 -3.07 -3.97
N ALA A 117 -15.69 -4.29 -4.38
CA ALA A 117 -16.93 -4.96 -3.99
C ALA A 117 -17.08 -5.11 -2.46
N MET A 118 -15.95 -5.27 -1.76
CA MET A 118 -15.93 -5.39 -0.30
C MET A 118 -16.17 -4.06 0.42
N THR A 119 -15.86 -2.93 -0.23
CA THR A 119 -16.05 -1.59 0.35
C THR A 119 -17.53 -1.18 0.31
N PHE A 120 -18.26 -1.59 -0.73
CA PHE A 120 -19.67 -1.29 -0.92
C PHE A 120 -20.63 -2.35 -0.34
N GLY A 121 -20.09 -3.42 0.28
CA GLY A 121 -20.86 -4.59 0.72
C GLY A 121 -21.25 -4.63 2.21
N ALA A 122 -20.92 -3.62 3.02
CA ALA A 122 -21.23 -3.59 4.45
C ALA A 122 -22.56 -2.88 4.78
N THR A 123 -23.59 -3.10 3.97
CA THR A 123 -24.98 -2.77 4.34
C THR A 123 -25.91 -3.80 3.70
N GLN A 124 -26.12 -4.91 4.40
CA GLN A 124 -27.36 -5.68 4.40
C GLN A 124 -27.55 -6.28 5.79
#